data_AF-A0A3D3QB03-F1
#
_entry.id   AF-A0A3D3QB03-F1
#
_cell.length_a   1.000
_cell.length_b   1.000
_cell.length_c   1.000
_cell.angle_alpha   90.00
_cell.angle_beta   90.00
_cell.angle_gamma   90.00
#
_symmetry.space_group_name_H-M   'P 1'
#
loop_
_entity.id
_entity.type
_entity.pdbx_description
1 polymer ?
#
loop_
_entity_poly.entity_id
_entity_poly.type
_entity_poly.pdbx_seq_one_letter_code
_entity_poly.pdbx_strand_id
1 'polypeptide(L)'
;MLPFAVLGGASLAVTVVLTARFAHPYWATLLFLVLQPIPILAVGAFAYAKAPQHPTARRLLLGGSLYAVSLGLESVLGLASTAGRHPFAGFWVVDLIDTTVDIVAILFVVRFFALFPDGRFGRHYERIVLGGLWVLALVPLAIVLAGPTLAFPQSVLLSPPKVLTPVAVGWMAPVGAFARGLYQARIQLLLVGLILLLIRFRRSSIEQRQQIKWVL
;
A
#
# COMPACT_ATOMS: atom_id res chain seq x y z
N MET A 1 -16.58 6.25 -3.24
CA MET A 1 -15.36 6.19 -4.09
C MET A 1 -14.78 7.56 -4.36
N LEU A 2 -15.59 8.56 -4.76
CA LEU A 2 -15.10 9.95 -4.92
C LEU A 2 -14.32 10.49 -3.70
N PRO A 3 -14.73 10.24 -2.43
CA PRO A 3 -13.95 10.69 -1.28
C PRO A 3 -12.54 10.09 -1.22
N PHE A 4 -12.37 8.82 -1.59
CA PHE A 4 -11.06 8.16 -1.63
C PHE A 4 -10.17 8.73 -2.73
N ALA A 5 -10.74 9.05 -3.90
CA ALA A 5 -10.00 9.68 -4.99
C ALA A 5 -9.48 11.06 -4.57
N VAL A 6 -10.35 11.88 -3.96
CA VAL A 6 -10.00 13.22 -3.46
C VAL A 6 -8.94 13.12 -2.35
N LEU A 7 -9.15 12.24 -1.38
CA LEU A 7 -8.19 12.03 -0.28
C LEU A 7 -6.83 11.55 -0.78
N GLY A 8 -6.81 10.59 -1.71
CA GLY A 8 -5.59 10.09 -2.33
C GLY A 8 -4.88 11.17 -3.15
N GLY A 9 -5.61 11.94 -3.96
CA GLY A 9 -5.07 13.05 -4.75
C GLY A 9 -4.47 14.15 -3.86
N ALA A 10 -5.17 14.54 -2.79
CA ALA A 10 -4.67 15.51 -1.83
C ALA A 10 -3.41 15.00 -1.11
N SER A 11 -3.39 13.73 -0.68
CA SER A 11 -2.24 13.13 -0.02
C SER A 11 -1.01 13.05 -0.93
N LEU A 12 -1.22 12.74 -2.22
CA LEU A 12 -0.15 12.71 -3.21
C LEU A 12 0.39 14.12 -3.49
N ALA A 13 -0.47 15.13 -3.56
CA ALA A 13 -0.04 16.52 -3.71
C ALA A 13 0.80 16.97 -2.52
N VAL A 14 0.39 16.64 -1.29
CA VAL A 14 1.18 16.89 -0.07
C VAL A 14 2.53 16.17 -0.15
N THR A 15 2.55 14.90 -0.55
CA THR A 15 3.78 14.10 -0.72
C THR A 15 4.76 14.78 -1.68
N VAL A 16 4.27 15.21 -2.85
CA VAL A 16 5.09 15.90 -3.87
C VAL A 16 5.66 17.21 -3.31
N VAL A 17 4.83 18.05 -2.67
CA VAL A 17 5.27 19.34 -2.11
C VAL A 17 6.30 19.15 -1.00
N LEU A 18 6.07 18.21 -0.07
CA LEU A 18 6.98 17.95 1.03
C LEU A 18 8.29 17.36 0.54
N THR A 19 8.24 16.41 -0.39
CA THR A 19 9.43 15.82 -1.01
C THR A 19 10.26 16.86 -1.73
N ALA A 20 9.64 17.67 -2.60
CA ALA A 20 10.35 18.69 -3.37
C ALA A 20 11.05 19.72 -2.48
N ARG A 21 10.51 19.96 -1.27
CA ARG A 21 11.05 20.94 -0.33
C ARG A 21 12.07 20.39 0.65
N PHE A 22 11.94 19.13 1.07
CA PHE A 22 12.69 18.60 2.22
C PHE A 22 13.46 17.30 1.95
N ALA A 23 13.16 16.56 0.87
CA ALA A 23 13.87 15.32 0.59
C ALA A 23 15.20 15.59 -0.11
N HIS A 24 16.25 14.86 0.29
CA HIS A 24 17.54 14.89 -0.38
C HIS A 24 18.04 13.45 -0.60
N PRO A 25 18.29 13.04 -1.86
CA PRO A 25 18.09 13.78 -3.11
C PRO A 25 16.63 13.79 -3.61
N TYR A 26 16.02 14.98 -3.73
CA TYR A 26 14.61 15.13 -4.15
C TYR A 26 14.28 14.52 -5.52
N TRP A 27 15.23 14.50 -6.46
CA TRP A 27 14.98 14.04 -7.83
C TRP A 27 14.67 12.54 -7.90
N ALA A 28 15.32 11.71 -7.07
CA ALA A 28 15.09 10.27 -7.06
C ALA A 28 13.67 9.97 -6.56
N THR A 29 13.25 10.72 -5.54
CA THR A 29 11.92 10.63 -5.00
C THR A 29 10.86 11.14 -5.97
N LEU A 30 11.10 12.24 -6.69
CA LEU A 30 10.19 12.71 -7.72
C LEU A 30 10.05 11.71 -8.87
N LEU A 31 11.15 11.10 -9.32
CA LEU A 31 11.11 10.03 -10.33
C LEU A 31 10.27 8.85 -9.83
N PHE A 32 10.49 8.40 -8.59
CA PHE A 32 9.66 7.37 -7.97
C PHE A 32 8.18 7.74 -8.00
N LEU A 33 7.81 8.95 -7.56
CA LEU A 33 6.42 9.42 -7.54
C LEU A 33 5.78 9.47 -8.94
N VAL A 34 6.53 9.95 -9.93
CA VAL A 34 6.09 10.06 -11.34
C VAL A 34 5.96 8.70 -12.01
N LEU A 35 6.83 7.74 -11.68
CA LEU A 35 6.82 6.43 -12.34
C LEU A 35 5.83 5.45 -11.71
N GLN A 36 5.46 5.63 -10.44
CA GLN A 36 4.67 4.62 -9.72
C GLN A 36 3.32 5.14 -9.15
N PRO A 37 3.26 5.90 -8.04
CA PRO A 37 1.97 6.25 -7.42
C PRO A 37 1.10 7.16 -8.30
N ILE A 38 1.68 8.12 -9.03
CA ILE A 38 0.91 9.04 -9.88
C ILE A 38 0.18 8.26 -11.00
N PRO A 39 0.85 7.42 -11.82
CA PRO A 39 0.18 6.60 -12.82
C PRO A 39 -0.87 5.67 -12.23
N ILE A 40 -0.59 5.00 -11.11
CA ILE A 40 -1.54 4.06 -10.49
C ILE A 40 -2.83 4.77 -10.08
N LEU A 41 -2.73 5.92 -9.41
CA LEU A 41 -3.89 6.71 -9.01
C LEU A 41 -4.65 7.25 -10.24
N ALA A 42 -3.93 7.79 -11.23
CA ALA A 42 -4.51 8.34 -12.45
C ALA A 42 -5.28 7.28 -13.26
N VAL A 43 -4.68 6.11 -13.49
CA VAL A 43 -5.33 5.00 -14.20
C VAL A 43 -6.52 4.47 -13.40
N GLY A 44 -6.42 4.34 -12.08
CA GLY A 44 -7.54 3.97 -11.22
C GLY A 44 -8.71 4.95 -11.29
N ALA A 45 -8.42 6.25 -11.23
CA ALA A 45 -9.42 7.31 -11.35
C ALA A 45 -10.09 7.31 -12.73
N PHE A 46 -9.30 7.20 -13.79
CA PHE A 46 -9.81 7.10 -15.16
C PHE A 46 -10.70 5.87 -15.36
N ALA A 47 -10.24 4.69 -14.94
CA ALA A 47 -11.01 3.45 -15.03
C ALA A 47 -12.33 3.55 -14.26
N TYR A 48 -12.31 4.15 -13.06
CA TYR A 48 -13.51 4.36 -12.26
C TYR A 48 -14.48 5.35 -12.91
N ALA A 49 -13.97 6.43 -13.51
CA ALA A 49 -14.81 7.41 -14.21
C ALA A 49 -15.53 6.79 -15.42
N LYS A 50 -14.87 5.86 -16.13
CA LYS A 50 -15.45 5.16 -17.28
C LYS A 50 -16.37 4.00 -16.89
N ALA A 51 -16.07 3.30 -15.80
CA ALA A 51 -16.81 2.11 -15.39
C ALA A 51 -16.99 2.04 -13.85
N PRO A 52 -17.79 2.94 -13.24
CA PRO A 52 -17.88 3.07 -11.78
C PRO A 52 -18.55 1.87 -11.11
N GLN A 53 -19.29 1.04 -11.84
CA GLN A 53 -19.90 -0.20 -11.34
C GLN A 53 -18.94 -1.40 -11.43
N HIS A 54 -17.85 -1.28 -12.19
CA HIS A 54 -16.93 -2.39 -12.42
C HIS A 54 -16.03 -2.63 -11.21
N PRO A 55 -16.04 -3.85 -10.60
CA PRO A 55 -15.30 -4.11 -9.36
C PRO A 55 -13.79 -3.87 -9.47
N THR A 56 -13.21 -4.17 -10.63
CA THR A 56 -11.77 -3.99 -10.89
C THR A 56 -11.36 -2.53 -10.89
N ALA A 57 -12.17 -1.65 -11.49
CA ALA A 57 -11.91 -0.21 -11.51
C ALA A 57 -11.96 0.39 -10.09
N ARG A 58 -12.94 -0.05 -9.29
CA ARG A 58 -13.06 0.32 -7.87
C ARG A 58 -11.83 -0.10 -7.06
N ARG A 59 -11.34 -1.33 -7.24
CA ARG A 59 -10.15 -1.82 -6.52
C ARG A 59 -8.88 -1.10 -6.92
N LEU A 60 -8.69 -0.82 -8.21
CA LEU A 60 -7.53 -0.07 -8.68
C LEU A 60 -7.52 1.34 -8.10
N LEU A 61 -8.67 2.04 -8.12
CA LEU A 61 -8.80 3.34 -7.48
C LEU A 61 -8.54 3.27 -5.98
N LEU A 62 -9.14 2.31 -5.26
CA LEU A 62 -8.91 2.15 -3.82
C LEU A 62 -7.44 1.86 -3.49
N GLY A 63 -6.79 0.95 -4.22
CA GLY A 63 -5.38 0.64 -4.05
C GLY A 63 -4.49 1.85 -4.29
N GLY A 64 -4.70 2.57 -5.39
CA GLY A 64 -3.95 3.80 -5.69
C GLY A 64 -4.19 4.92 -4.68
N SER A 65 -5.44 5.12 -4.26
CA SER A 65 -5.80 6.13 -3.25
C SER A 65 -5.18 5.83 -1.88
N LEU A 66 -5.28 4.59 -1.41
CA LEU A 66 -4.70 4.19 -0.12
C LEU A 66 -3.18 4.28 -0.16
N TYR A 67 -2.56 3.86 -1.26
CA TYR A 67 -1.12 3.99 -1.44
C TYR A 67 -0.66 5.45 -1.38
N ALA A 68 -1.38 6.36 -2.06
CA ALA A 68 -1.12 7.79 -1.99
C ALA A 68 -1.34 8.39 -0.60
N VAL A 69 -2.33 7.89 0.17
CA VAL A 69 -2.55 8.28 1.57
C VAL A 69 -1.36 7.87 2.43
N SER A 70 -0.89 6.64 2.28
CA SER A 70 0.29 6.16 3.04
C SER A 70 1.52 7.02 2.75
N LEU A 71 1.82 7.30 1.47
CA LEU A 71 2.93 8.21 1.12
C LEU A 71 2.79 9.61 1.73
N GLY A 72 1.56 10.12 1.82
CA GLY A 72 1.26 11.40 2.47
C GLY A 72 1.53 11.35 3.97
N LEU A 73 1.09 10.29 4.66
CA LEU A 73 1.35 10.06 6.07
C LEU A 73 2.85 9.91 6.34
N GLU A 74 3.55 9.11 5.54
CA GLU A 74 5.00 8.97 5.62
C GLU A 74 5.72 10.32 5.49
N SER A 75 5.32 11.14 4.51
CA SER A 75 5.91 12.46 4.27
C SER A 75 5.71 13.39 5.48
N VAL A 76 4.50 13.39 6.05
CA VAL A 76 4.16 14.23 7.21
C VAL A 76 4.91 13.76 8.45
N LEU A 77 4.97 12.45 8.71
CA LEU A 77 5.74 11.88 9.81
C LEU A 77 7.23 12.19 9.66
N GLY A 78 7.75 12.10 8.43
CA GLY A 78 9.15 12.39 8.12
C GLY A 78 9.49 13.84 8.41
N LEU A 79 8.65 14.77 7.94
CA LEU A 79 8.81 16.19 8.23
C LEU A 79 8.70 16.51 9.73
N ALA A 80 7.69 15.96 10.42
CA ALA A 80 7.50 16.18 11.85
C ALA A 80 8.77 15.78 12.63
N SER A 81 9.43 14.74 12.16
CA SER A 81 10.62 14.18 12.78
C SER A 81 11.91 14.95 12.49
N THR A 82 12.05 15.55 11.30
CA THR A 82 13.23 16.36 10.92
C THR A 82 13.14 17.80 11.42
N ALA A 83 11.93 18.33 11.65
CA ALA A 83 11.72 19.68 12.16
C ALA A 83 12.08 19.86 13.65
N GLY A 84 12.82 18.94 14.26
CA GLY A 84 13.25 19.00 15.67
C GLY A 84 12.12 18.92 16.68
N ARG A 85 10.89 18.60 16.24
CA ARG A 85 9.76 18.38 17.14
C ARG A 85 9.91 16.98 17.73
N HIS A 86 9.98 16.89 19.06
CA HIS A 86 9.94 15.60 19.74
C HIS A 86 8.73 14.79 19.26
N PRO A 87 8.86 13.46 19.10
CA PRO A 87 7.73 12.60 18.75
C PRO A 87 6.58 12.88 19.71
N PHE A 88 5.45 13.36 19.19
CA PHE A 88 4.26 13.59 20.00
C PHE A 88 3.67 12.25 20.46
N ALA A 89 2.91 12.23 21.56
CA ALA A 89 2.40 11.01 22.17
C ALA A 89 1.57 10.10 21.22
N GLY A 90 0.99 10.67 20.16
CA GLY A 90 0.22 9.95 19.14
C GLY A 90 1.00 9.47 17.92
N PHE A 91 2.33 9.67 17.86
CA PHE A 91 3.15 9.33 16.69
C PHE A 91 3.02 7.83 16.33
N TRP A 92 2.98 6.96 17.33
CA TRP A 92 2.79 5.51 17.14
C TRP A 92 1.43 5.14 16.54
N VAL A 93 0.38 5.92 16.81
CA VAL A 93 -0.96 5.70 16.23
C VAL A 93 -0.94 6.02 14.74
N VAL A 94 -0.27 7.11 14.37
CA VAL A 94 -0.14 7.51 12.96
C VAL A 94 0.70 6.50 12.19
N ASP A 95 1.81 5.99 12.77
CA ASP A 95 2.61 4.89 12.20
C ASP A 95 1.78 3.61 12.00
N LEU A 96 0.97 3.24 13.01
CA LEU A 96 0.07 2.08 12.90
C LEU A 96 -0.97 2.26 11.78
N ILE A 97 -1.55 3.46 11.66
CA ILE A 97 -2.53 3.77 10.60
C ILE A 97 -1.84 3.71 9.24
N ASP A 98 -0.69 4.35 9.09
CA ASP A 98 0.07 4.40 7.85
C ASP A 98 0.43 3.00 7.34
N THR A 99 1.09 2.20 8.18
CA THR A 99 1.47 0.82 7.85
C THR A 99 0.26 -0.09 7.56
N THR A 100 -0.88 0.15 8.23
CA THR A 100 -2.14 -0.55 7.91
C THR A 100 -2.67 -0.14 6.55
N VAL A 101 -2.71 1.17 6.26
CA VAL A 101 -3.17 1.70 4.98
C VAL A 101 -2.30 1.17 3.84
N ASP A 102 -0.98 1.11 4.02
CA ASP A 102 -0.02 0.57 3.05
C ASP A 102 -0.28 -0.91 2.73
N ILE A 103 -0.39 -1.77 3.76
CA ILE A 103 -0.70 -3.19 3.53
C ILE A 103 -2.05 -3.35 2.83
N VAL A 104 -3.08 -2.62 3.28
CA VAL A 104 -4.41 -2.70 2.68
C VAL A 104 -4.37 -2.25 1.21
N ALA A 105 -3.59 -1.22 0.89
CA ALA A 105 -3.37 -0.78 -0.49
C ALA A 105 -2.79 -1.93 -1.34
N ILE A 106 -1.73 -2.59 -0.86
CA ILE A 106 -1.12 -3.75 -1.54
C ILE A 106 -2.15 -4.88 -1.71
N LEU A 107 -2.95 -5.19 -0.68
CA LEU A 107 -3.99 -6.23 -0.79
C LEU A 107 -5.04 -5.91 -1.87
N PHE A 108 -5.40 -4.65 -2.05
CA PHE A 108 -6.26 -4.22 -3.15
C PHE A 108 -5.61 -4.41 -4.52
N VAL A 109 -4.32 -4.10 -4.65
CA VAL A 109 -3.56 -4.27 -5.90
C VAL A 109 -3.38 -5.76 -6.23
N VAL A 110 -3.04 -6.61 -5.25
CA VAL A 110 -2.99 -8.07 -5.42
C VAL A 110 -4.33 -8.62 -5.92
N ARG A 111 -5.43 -8.16 -5.32
CA ARG A 111 -6.79 -8.54 -5.74
C ARG A 111 -7.18 -7.99 -7.10
N PHE A 112 -6.68 -6.81 -7.47
CA PHE A 112 -6.85 -6.27 -8.82
C PHE A 112 -6.23 -7.22 -9.83
N PHE A 113 -4.94 -7.59 -9.67
CA PHE A 113 -4.26 -8.51 -10.59
C PHE A 113 -4.94 -9.88 -10.60
N ALA A 114 -5.19 -10.48 -9.44
CA ALA A 114 -5.72 -11.84 -9.35
C ALA A 114 -7.12 -12.01 -9.96
N LEU A 115 -7.94 -10.95 -9.95
CA LEU A 115 -9.33 -10.99 -10.40
C LEU A 115 -9.56 -10.29 -11.74
N PHE A 116 -8.53 -9.72 -12.36
CA PHE A 116 -8.63 -9.09 -13.67
C PHE A 116 -9.00 -10.12 -14.76
N PRO A 117 -9.88 -9.81 -15.74
CA PRO A 117 -10.54 -8.52 -15.96
C PRO A 117 -11.84 -8.37 -15.14
N ASP A 118 -12.63 -9.43 -14.97
CA ASP A 118 -14.03 -9.38 -14.49
C ASP A 118 -14.19 -8.85 -13.06
N GLY A 119 -13.12 -8.92 -12.26
CA GLY A 119 -13.11 -8.48 -10.87
C GLY A 119 -13.93 -9.38 -9.94
N ARG A 120 -14.24 -10.61 -10.34
CA ARG A 120 -15.01 -11.59 -9.56
C ARG A 120 -14.22 -12.88 -9.38
N PHE A 121 -14.46 -13.53 -8.24
CA PHE A 121 -13.94 -14.86 -7.98
C PHE A 121 -14.57 -15.85 -8.96
N GLY A 122 -13.74 -16.50 -9.77
CA GLY A 122 -14.19 -17.58 -10.64
C GLY A 122 -14.16 -18.93 -9.94
N ARG A 123 -13.31 -19.10 -8.92
CA ARG A 123 -13.08 -20.38 -8.24
C ARG A 123 -12.96 -20.28 -6.74
N HIS A 124 -13.19 -21.40 -6.06
CA HIS A 124 -13.14 -21.48 -4.60
C HIS A 124 -11.75 -21.18 -4.03
N TYR A 125 -10.67 -21.70 -4.65
CA TYR A 125 -9.31 -21.44 -4.17
C TYR A 125 -8.93 -19.95 -4.25
N GLU A 126 -9.42 -19.20 -5.24
CA GLU A 126 -9.16 -17.76 -5.35
C GLU A 126 -9.73 -17.03 -4.14
N ARG A 127 -10.92 -17.45 -3.69
CA ARG A 127 -11.57 -16.91 -2.50
C ARG A 127 -10.80 -17.26 -1.23
N ILE A 128 -10.35 -18.50 -1.08
CA ILE A 128 -9.56 -18.93 0.09
C ILE A 128 -8.24 -18.16 0.14
N VAL A 129 -7.47 -18.16 -0.96
CA VAL A 129 -6.15 -17.52 -1.01
C VAL A 129 -6.28 -16.01 -0.78
N LEU A 130 -7.11 -15.32 -1.56
CA LEU A 130 -7.28 -13.88 -1.43
C LEU A 130 -8.04 -13.47 -0.17
N GLY A 131 -8.79 -14.39 0.45
CA GLY A 131 -9.41 -14.22 1.75
C GLY A 131 -8.37 -14.31 2.87
N GLY A 132 -7.53 -15.35 2.84
CA GLY A 132 -6.45 -15.57 3.80
C GLY A 132 -5.41 -14.46 3.81
N LEU A 133 -5.14 -13.83 2.66
CA LEU A 133 -4.24 -12.66 2.60
C LEU A 133 -4.71 -11.48 3.47
N TRP A 134 -6.00 -11.37 3.83
CA TRP A 134 -6.45 -10.32 4.77
C TRP A 134 -5.92 -10.49 6.18
N VAL A 135 -5.46 -11.68 6.57
CA VAL A 135 -4.76 -11.87 7.85
C VAL A 135 -3.53 -10.96 7.93
N LEU A 136 -2.93 -10.60 6.78
CA LEU A 136 -1.80 -9.67 6.74
C LEU A 136 -2.16 -8.25 7.19
N ALA A 137 -3.45 -7.87 7.20
CA ALA A 137 -3.87 -6.60 7.79
C ALA A 137 -3.63 -6.52 9.31
N LEU A 138 -3.32 -7.64 9.97
CA LEU A 138 -2.93 -7.70 11.38
C LEU A 138 -1.42 -7.52 11.60
N VAL A 139 -0.61 -7.57 10.54
CA VAL A 139 0.86 -7.39 10.62
C VAL A 139 1.26 -6.06 11.27
N PRO A 140 0.65 -4.90 10.97
CA PRO A 140 1.01 -3.62 11.58
C PRO A 140 0.82 -3.64 13.10
N LEU A 141 -0.29 -4.22 13.56
CA LEU A 141 -0.58 -4.39 14.98
C LEU A 141 0.48 -5.29 15.64
N ALA A 142 0.85 -6.40 14.99
CA ALA A 142 1.91 -7.27 15.49
C ALA A 142 3.26 -6.53 15.57
N ILE A 143 3.60 -5.67 14.60
CA ILE A 143 4.84 -4.88 14.63
C ILE A 143 4.84 -3.91 15.81
N VAL A 144 3.74 -3.19 16.03
CA VAL A 144 3.62 -2.20 17.12
C VAL A 144 3.65 -2.86 18.49
N LEU A 145 2.96 -3.99 18.68
CA LEU A 145 2.93 -4.68 19.97
C LEU A 145 4.24 -5.43 20.31
N ALA A 146 5.00 -5.84 19.30
CA ALA A 146 6.21 -6.66 19.50
C ALA A 146 7.52 -5.89 19.29
N GLY A 147 7.48 -4.73 18.64
CA GLY A 147 8.65 -3.96 18.24
C GLY A 147 9.01 -2.87 19.26
N PRO A 148 10.28 -2.78 19.72
CA PRO A 148 10.69 -1.71 20.61
C PRO A 148 10.66 -0.33 19.92
N THR A 149 10.66 -0.32 18.59
CA THR A 149 10.61 0.86 17.74
C THR A 149 9.46 0.75 16.75
N LEU A 150 8.97 1.91 16.31
CA LEU A 150 7.98 2.04 15.24
C LEU A 150 8.46 1.43 13.90
N ALA A 151 7.51 1.20 12.99
CA ALA A 151 7.73 0.65 11.65
C ALA A 151 8.20 1.71 10.64
N PHE A 152 7.89 2.98 10.93
CA PHE A 152 8.31 4.19 10.24
C PHE A 152 9.79 4.33 9.81
N PRO A 153 10.81 3.74 10.48
CA PRO A 153 12.22 3.82 10.07
C PRO A 153 12.56 3.34 8.66
N GLN A 154 11.59 2.79 7.91
CA GLN A 154 11.76 2.32 6.54
C GLN A 154 11.21 3.27 5.47
N SER A 155 10.86 4.52 5.81
CA SER A 155 10.36 5.48 4.82
C SER A 155 11.37 5.69 3.69
N VAL A 156 10.86 5.72 2.47
CA VAL A 156 11.63 5.96 1.25
C VAL A 156 11.98 7.45 1.10
N LEU A 157 11.30 8.33 1.84
CA LEU A 157 11.30 9.78 1.60
C LEU A 157 12.27 10.54 2.52
N LEU A 158 12.33 10.19 3.80
CA LEU A 158 13.13 10.87 4.81
C LEU A 158 13.64 9.86 5.85
N SER A 159 14.92 9.92 6.23
CA SER A 159 15.49 9.09 7.30
C SER A 159 14.90 9.51 8.64
N PRO A 160 14.01 8.71 9.28
CA PRO A 160 13.34 9.18 10.47
C PRO A 160 14.06 8.74 11.75
N PRO A 161 13.84 9.46 12.86
CA PRO A 161 14.40 9.11 14.15
C PRO A 161 13.81 7.78 14.63
N LYS A 162 14.62 7.05 15.41
CA LYS A 162 14.14 5.86 16.11
C LYS A 162 13.20 6.32 17.24
N VAL A 163 11.90 6.11 17.05
CA VAL A 163 10.88 6.39 18.06
C VAL A 163 10.50 5.09 18.78
N LEU A 164 10.50 5.13 20.11
CA LEU A 164 10.09 3.99 20.93
C LEU A 164 8.57 3.82 20.91
N THR A 165 8.13 2.57 20.91
CA THR A 165 6.70 2.24 20.96
C THR A 165 6.26 2.11 22.43
N PRO A 166 5.25 2.87 22.90
CA PRO A 166 4.83 2.82 24.31
C PRO A 166 4.07 1.54 24.69
N VAL A 167 3.64 0.76 23.70
CA VAL A 167 2.80 -0.45 23.87
C VAL A 167 3.55 -1.74 23.58
N ALA A 168 4.87 -1.69 23.44
CA ALA A 168 5.67 -2.87 23.13
C ALA A 168 5.74 -3.84 24.31
N VAL A 169 5.58 -5.13 24.03
CA VAL A 169 5.61 -6.20 25.02
C VAL A 169 6.78 -7.14 24.72
N GLY A 170 7.75 -7.22 25.63
CA GLY A 170 9.04 -7.87 25.37
C GLY A 170 8.95 -9.35 24.95
N TRP A 171 8.02 -10.12 25.51
CA TRP A 171 7.87 -11.55 25.15
C TRP A 171 7.36 -11.76 23.71
N MET A 172 6.80 -10.74 23.07
CA MET A 172 6.35 -10.81 21.67
C MET A 172 7.48 -10.56 20.66
N ALA A 173 8.71 -10.24 21.08
CA ALA A 173 9.80 -9.87 20.19
C ALA A 173 10.02 -10.80 18.97
N PRO A 174 9.94 -12.16 19.09
CA PRO A 174 10.04 -13.06 17.94
C PRO A 174 8.93 -12.82 16.90
N VAL A 175 7.70 -12.58 17.36
CA VAL A 175 6.55 -12.25 16.50
C VAL A 175 6.80 -10.93 15.75
N GLY A 176 7.39 -9.94 16.42
CA GLY A 176 7.73 -8.66 15.80
C GLY A 176 8.80 -8.77 14.72
N ALA A 177 9.79 -9.63 14.89
CA ALA A 177 10.79 -9.91 13.84
C ALA A 177 10.13 -10.55 12.61
N PHE A 178 9.27 -11.55 12.82
CA PHE A 178 8.52 -12.19 11.74
C PHE A 178 7.56 -11.22 11.02
N ALA A 179 6.80 -10.43 11.77
CA ALA A 179 5.87 -9.44 11.23
C ALA A 179 6.60 -8.37 10.39
N ARG A 180 7.78 -7.91 10.84
CA ARG A 180 8.63 -7.01 10.04
C ARG A 180 9.14 -7.67 8.76
N GLY A 181 9.52 -8.95 8.82
CA GLY A 181 9.88 -9.71 7.62
C GLY A 181 8.73 -9.79 6.62
N LEU A 182 7.51 -10.08 7.09
CA LEU A 182 6.30 -10.06 6.25
C LEU A 182 6.02 -8.68 5.66
N TYR A 183 6.17 -7.61 6.44
CA TYR A 183 5.99 -6.24 5.96
C TYR A 183 7.04 -5.86 4.92
N GLN A 184 8.31 -6.23 5.09
CA GLN A 184 9.35 -6.03 4.08
C GLN A 184 9.07 -6.83 2.80
N ALA A 185 8.50 -8.03 2.94
CA ALA A 185 8.11 -8.90 1.84
C ALA A 185 6.77 -8.51 1.17
N ARG A 186 6.14 -7.39 1.55
CA ARG A 186 4.79 -7.03 1.09
C ARG A 186 4.72 -6.79 -0.42
N ILE A 187 5.75 -6.22 -1.03
CA ILE A 187 5.77 -5.98 -2.48
C ILE A 187 5.78 -7.31 -3.25
N GLN A 188 6.44 -8.33 -2.70
CA GLN A 188 6.50 -9.67 -3.26
C GLN A 188 5.11 -10.35 -3.27
N LEU A 189 4.14 -9.88 -2.48
CA LEU A 189 2.75 -10.35 -2.56
C LEU A 189 2.11 -10.05 -3.91
N LEU A 190 2.60 -9.05 -4.66
CA LEU A 190 2.16 -8.79 -6.03
C LEU A 190 2.39 -10.01 -6.93
N LEU A 191 3.41 -10.82 -6.66
CA LEU A 191 3.64 -12.07 -7.39
C LEU A 191 2.49 -13.06 -7.21
N VAL A 192 1.83 -13.09 -6.04
CA VAL A 192 0.64 -13.93 -5.83
C VAL A 192 -0.49 -13.47 -6.77
N GLY A 193 -0.69 -12.16 -6.88
CA GLY A 193 -1.67 -11.58 -7.81
C GLY A 193 -1.36 -11.92 -9.26
N LEU A 194 -0.09 -11.78 -9.65
CA LEU A 194 0.39 -12.05 -11.01
C LEU A 194 0.30 -13.55 -11.36
N ILE A 195 0.69 -14.44 -10.45
CA ILE A 195 0.58 -15.89 -10.64
C ILE A 195 -0.88 -16.30 -10.85
N LEU A 196 -1.80 -15.76 -10.03
CA LEU A 196 -3.24 -16.01 -10.20
C LEU A 196 -3.75 -15.47 -11.55
N LEU A 197 -3.29 -14.30 -11.98
CA LEU A 197 -3.59 -13.74 -13.30
C LEU A 197 -3.08 -14.64 -14.43
N LEU A 198 -1.86 -15.18 -14.33
CA LEU A 198 -1.29 -16.11 -15.30
C LEU A 198 -2.04 -17.44 -15.37
N ILE A 199 -2.43 -17.99 -14.21
CA ILE A 199 -3.27 -19.19 -14.14
C ILE A 199 -4.63 -18.92 -14.79
N ARG A 200 -5.19 -17.73 -14.59
CA ARG A 200 -6.45 -17.29 -15.21
C ARG A 200 -6.29 -17.14 -16.71
N PHE A 201 -5.23 -16.47 -17.18
CA PHE A 201 -4.90 -16.29 -18.60
C PHE A 201 -4.90 -17.61 -19.36
N ARG A 202 -4.22 -18.64 -18.84
CA ARG A 202 -4.16 -19.97 -19.46
C ARG A 202 -5.52 -20.64 -19.59
N ARG A 203 -6.50 -20.29 -18.75
CA ARG A 203 -7.81 -20.95 -18.67
C ARG A 203 -8.97 -20.11 -19.21
N SER A 204 -8.74 -18.83 -19.53
CA SER A 204 -9.73 -17.90 -20.06
C SER A 204 -10.03 -18.11 -21.54
N SER A 205 -11.19 -17.62 -22.01
CA SER A 205 -11.56 -17.58 -23.44
C SER A 205 -10.63 -16.66 -24.24
N ILE A 206 -10.73 -16.68 -25.57
CA ILE A 206 -9.89 -15.86 -26.45
C ILE A 206 -10.09 -14.37 -26.16
N GLU A 207 -11.34 -13.92 -25.97
CA GLU A 207 -11.69 -12.52 -25.71
C GLU A 207 -11.09 -12.05 -24.38
N GLN A 208 -11.25 -12.85 -23.32
CA GLN A 208 -10.68 -12.55 -22.01
C GLN A 208 -9.15 -12.52 -22.03
N ARG A 209 -8.52 -13.44 -22.78
CA ARG A 209 -7.06 -13.42 -22.97
C ARG A 209 -6.59 -12.13 -23.62
N GLN A 210 -7.31 -11.61 -24.61
CA GLN A 210 -6.95 -10.33 -25.22
C GLN A 210 -7.00 -9.17 -24.23
N GLN A 211 -7.97 -9.17 -23.30
CA GLN A 211 -8.01 -8.16 -22.23
C GLN A 211 -6.85 -8.31 -21.26
N ILE A 212 -6.54 -9.53 -20.82
CA ILE A 212 -5.47 -9.81 -19.87
C ILE A 212 -4.08 -9.48 -20.45
N LYS A 213 -3.86 -9.69 -21.76
CA LYS A 213 -2.59 -9.39 -22.43
C LYS A 213 -2.14 -7.94 -22.29
N TRP A 214 -3.05 -6.98 -22.12
CA TRP A 214 -2.69 -5.58 -21.93
C TRP A 214 -2.10 -5.28 -20.54
N VAL A 215 -2.27 -6.20 -19.58
CA VAL A 215 -1.85 -6.05 -18.18
C VAL A 215 -0.61 -6.90 -17.87
N LEU A 216 -0.36 -7.96 -18.63
CA LEU A 216 0.84 -8.83 -18.53
C LEU A 216 1.99 -8.27 -19.36
#